data_AF-A0A5K8AEL3-F1
#
_entry.id   AF-A0A5K8AEL3-F1
#
_cell.length_a   1.000
_cell.length_b   1.000
_cell.length_c   1.000
_cell.angle_alpha   90.00
_cell.angle_beta   90.00
_cell.angle_gamma   90.00
#
_symmetry.space_group_name_H-M   'P 1'
#
loop_
_entity.id
_entity.type
_entity.pdbx_description
1 polymer ?
#
loop_
_entity_poly.entity_id
_entity_poly.type
_entity_poly.pdbx_seq_one_letter_code
_entity_poly.pdbx_strand_id
1 'polypeptide(L)'
;MDQAMKYSLTEDDLYQHIFDSKIFSNWHYYAYHFNYRLRGSDHPFAQSIVNACIDCDKKLPDFAKEFIDAIASISGREKYEPHYEQLLQRISELHVIHKLLTYEWPFEAVFQWEPTTQKSKKNPELNIKGGSKTFGIEVKAPSLLSHIKIRQSNPTQLSARNFTNDEIEQLPDTEKGITYPRDNPLKDFLISAESKFRPFKEENPEFSGVLVVVWDDFIYEPISALLHEKSGLFTQNSFDPDKNTFPNVDGVVLIRHLHQLMRAAGDKPFVDSCRHPLDYGRDGEYPPKAFMAHRGLV
;
A
#
# COMPACT_ATOMS: atom_id res chain seq x y z
N MET A 1 32.20 -30.16 10.84
CA MET A 1 31.05 -30.46 11.70
C MET A 1 29.98 -29.44 11.38
N ASP A 2 28.95 -29.93 10.69
CA ASP A 2 27.63 -29.37 10.43
C ASP A 2 27.51 -27.88 10.14
N GLN A 3 27.58 -27.56 8.83
CA GLN A 3 26.70 -26.55 8.26
C GLN A 3 25.27 -26.97 8.62
N ALA A 4 24.68 -26.32 9.64
CA ALA A 4 23.25 -26.36 9.84
C ALA A 4 22.60 -26.04 8.49
N MET A 5 21.86 -27.00 7.92
CA MET A 5 20.95 -26.72 6.82
C MET A 5 20.09 -25.56 7.28
N LYS A 6 20.32 -24.38 6.72
CA LYS A 6 19.51 -23.20 6.99
C LYS A 6 18.13 -23.57 6.45
N TYR A 7 17.22 -23.96 7.33
CA TYR A 7 15.86 -24.34 6.96
C TYR A 7 15.30 -23.21 6.10
N SER A 8 15.08 -23.50 4.82
CA SER A 8 14.46 -22.57 3.88
C SER A 8 12.99 -22.90 3.91
N LEU A 9 12.16 -21.92 4.27
CA LEU A 9 10.71 -22.04 4.18
C LEU A 9 10.33 -22.46 2.76
N THR A 10 9.65 -23.59 2.63
CA THR A 10 9.13 -24.04 1.34
C THR A 10 7.70 -23.57 1.11
N GLU A 11 7.24 -23.69 -0.13
CA GLU A 11 5.86 -23.43 -0.51
C GLU A 11 4.87 -24.32 0.26
N ASP A 12 5.16 -25.63 0.37
CA ASP A 12 4.30 -26.56 1.09
C ASP A 12 4.26 -26.26 2.60
N ASP A 13 5.39 -25.83 3.20
CA ASP A 13 5.41 -25.39 4.61
C ASP A 13 4.48 -24.19 4.83
N LEU A 14 4.51 -23.21 3.92
CA LEU A 14 3.69 -22.00 4.05
C LEU A 14 2.21 -22.27 3.77
N TYR A 15 1.88 -23.12 2.79
CA TYR A 15 0.50 -23.55 2.56
C TYR A 15 -0.04 -24.34 3.76
N GLN A 16 0.76 -25.23 4.36
CA GLN A 16 0.35 -25.93 5.56
C GLN A 16 0.04 -24.95 6.70
N HIS A 17 0.90 -23.95 6.91
CA HIS A 17 0.64 -22.87 7.88
C HIS A 17 -0.65 -22.09 7.58
N ILE A 18 -0.91 -21.79 6.30
CA ILE A 18 -2.16 -21.15 5.85
C ILE A 18 -3.38 -22.02 6.20
N PHE A 19 -3.34 -23.33 5.96
CA PHE A 19 -4.44 -24.25 6.24
C PHE A 19 -4.72 -24.40 7.73
N ASP A 20 -3.68 -24.34 8.56
CA ASP A 20 -3.80 -24.41 10.02
C ASP A 20 -4.23 -23.06 10.65
N SER A 21 -4.26 -21.98 9.86
CA SER A 21 -4.56 -20.63 10.33
C SER A 21 -6.06 -20.31 10.44
N LYS A 22 -6.35 -19.08 10.88
CA LYS A 22 -7.70 -18.50 10.89
C LYS A 22 -8.30 -18.27 9.50
N ILE A 23 -7.52 -18.38 8.43
CA ILE A 23 -8.06 -18.32 7.05
C ILE A 23 -9.04 -19.46 6.80
N PHE A 24 -8.78 -20.66 7.34
CA PHE A 24 -9.61 -21.84 7.13
C PHE A 24 -10.48 -22.23 8.33
N SER A 25 -10.11 -21.83 9.55
CA SER A 25 -10.94 -22.08 10.74
C SER A 25 -12.06 -21.06 10.94
N ASN A 26 -11.99 -19.88 10.29
CA ASN A 26 -13.02 -18.85 10.32
C ASN A 26 -13.46 -18.46 8.91
N TRP A 27 -14.58 -17.74 8.80
CA TRP A 27 -14.91 -17.08 7.55
C TRP A 27 -13.84 -16.03 7.19
N HIS A 28 -13.27 -16.13 6.00
CA HIS A 28 -12.20 -15.25 5.51
C HIS A 28 -12.31 -15.04 4.00
N TYR A 29 -12.13 -13.79 3.53
CA TYR A 29 -12.28 -13.44 2.11
C TYR A 29 -11.37 -14.26 1.19
N TYR A 30 -10.12 -14.50 1.60
CA TYR A 30 -9.14 -15.19 0.75
C TYR A 30 -9.13 -16.72 0.90
N ALA A 31 -9.97 -17.30 1.77
CA ALA A 31 -10.04 -18.75 1.93
C ALA A 31 -10.34 -19.46 0.60
N TYR A 32 -11.22 -18.86 -0.22
CA TYR A 32 -11.56 -19.37 -1.55
C TYR A 32 -10.31 -19.57 -2.44
N HIS A 33 -9.39 -18.60 -2.48
CA HIS A 33 -8.22 -18.67 -3.34
C HIS A 33 -7.23 -19.73 -2.87
N PHE A 34 -6.97 -19.82 -1.55
CA PHE A 34 -6.06 -20.82 -0.99
C PHE A 34 -6.63 -22.25 -1.09
N ASN A 35 -7.96 -22.40 -1.13
CA ASN A 35 -8.61 -23.72 -1.20
C ASN A 35 -8.36 -24.46 -2.52
N TYR A 36 -7.87 -23.78 -3.56
CA TYR A 36 -7.46 -24.44 -4.81
C TYR A 36 -6.34 -25.46 -4.56
N ARG A 37 -5.40 -25.14 -3.65
CA ARG A 37 -4.24 -25.98 -3.35
C ARG A 37 -4.66 -27.32 -2.75
N LEU A 38 -5.69 -27.34 -1.90
CA LEU A 38 -6.28 -28.56 -1.35
C LEU A 38 -6.93 -29.46 -2.43
N ARG A 39 -7.20 -28.91 -3.63
CA ARG A 39 -7.77 -29.63 -4.78
C ARG A 39 -6.71 -30.01 -5.82
N GLY A 40 -5.42 -29.81 -5.52
CA GLY A 40 -4.31 -30.12 -6.43
C GLY A 40 -4.14 -29.11 -7.55
N SER A 41 -4.52 -27.84 -7.34
CA SER A 41 -4.37 -26.75 -8.30
C SER A 41 -3.94 -25.47 -7.59
N ASP A 42 -3.35 -24.50 -8.28
CA ASP A 42 -2.95 -23.24 -7.67
C ASP A 42 -3.78 -22.08 -8.20
N HIS A 43 -4.25 -21.22 -7.31
CA HIS A 43 -4.95 -20.00 -7.69
C HIS A 43 -3.94 -18.86 -7.90
N PRO A 44 -3.95 -18.12 -9.03
CA PRO A 44 -2.92 -17.10 -9.32
C PRO A 44 -2.73 -16.04 -8.23
N PHE A 45 -3.83 -15.65 -7.57
CA PHE A 45 -3.79 -14.74 -6.41
C PHE A 45 -3.11 -15.34 -5.18
N ALA A 46 -3.51 -16.55 -4.77
CA ALA A 46 -2.88 -17.25 -3.65
C ALA A 46 -1.39 -17.50 -3.93
N GLN A 47 -1.06 -17.97 -5.14
CA GLN A 47 0.31 -18.24 -5.55
C GLN A 47 1.20 -16.99 -5.50
N SER A 48 0.68 -15.85 -5.95
CA SER A 48 1.45 -14.60 -5.92
C SER A 48 1.74 -14.16 -4.49
N ILE A 49 0.79 -14.31 -3.57
CA ILE A 49 0.97 -14.00 -2.15
C ILE A 49 2.04 -14.93 -1.55
N VAL A 50 1.91 -16.25 -1.75
CA VAL A 50 2.83 -17.25 -1.23
C VAL A 50 4.25 -17.02 -1.74
N ASN A 51 4.41 -16.84 -3.05
CA ASN A 51 5.72 -16.59 -3.67
C ASN A 51 6.36 -15.31 -3.13
N ALA A 52 5.59 -14.22 -3.03
CA ALA A 52 6.10 -12.96 -2.50
C ALA A 52 6.50 -13.09 -1.02
N CYS A 53 5.70 -13.77 -0.19
CA CYS A 53 6.05 -14.04 1.20
C CYS A 53 7.37 -14.82 1.32
N ILE A 54 7.54 -15.91 0.56
CA ILE A 54 8.76 -16.72 0.56
C ILE A 54 9.97 -15.90 0.10
N ASP A 55 9.81 -15.07 -0.93
CA ASP A 55 10.88 -14.19 -1.40
C ASP A 55 11.28 -13.15 -0.35
N CYS A 56 10.31 -12.58 0.36
CA CYS A 56 10.57 -11.66 1.46
C CYS A 56 11.29 -12.38 2.62
N ASP A 57 10.88 -13.61 2.94
CA ASP A 57 11.44 -14.40 4.06
C ASP A 57 12.94 -14.69 3.89
N LYS A 58 13.41 -14.81 2.64
CA LYS A 58 14.85 -14.95 2.32
C LYS A 58 15.70 -13.78 2.82
N LYS A 59 15.11 -12.60 2.97
CA LYS A 59 15.77 -11.37 3.43
C LYS A 59 15.35 -10.96 4.84
N LEU A 60 14.16 -11.35 5.26
CA LEU A 60 13.56 -11.04 6.56
C LEU A 60 13.03 -12.36 7.16
N PRO A 61 13.84 -13.07 7.97
CA PRO A 61 13.40 -14.31 8.59
C PRO A 61 12.07 -14.14 9.34
N ASP A 62 11.20 -15.15 9.23
CA ASP A 62 9.87 -15.23 9.84
C ASP A 62 8.79 -14.31 9.23
N PHE A 63 9.16 -13.42 8.30
CA PHE A 63 8.24 -12.52 7.61
C PHE A 63 7.03 -13.24 7.03
N ALA A 64 7.24 -14.37 6.34
CA ALA A 64 6.16 -15.05 5.62
C ALA A 64 5.07 -15.55 6.56
N LYS A 65 5.45 -16.20 7.67
CA LYS A 65 4.47 -16.73 8.64
C LYS A 65 3.78 -15.62 9.39
N GLU A 66 4.52 -14.60 9.83
CA GLU A 66 3.95 -13.45 10.53
C GLU A 66 2.99 -12.66 9.63
N PHE A 67 3.31 -12.51 8.34
CA PHE A 67 2.41 -11.89 7.38
C PHE A 67 1.13 -12.71 7.17
N ILE A 68 1.24 -14.04 7.03
CA ILE A 68 0.07 -14.92 6.94
C ILE A 68 -0.80 -14.83 8.20
N ASP A 69 -0.19 -14.81 9.39
CA ASP A 69 -0.92 -14.66 10.65
C ASP A 69 -1.63 -13.30 10.73
N ALA A 70 -0.98 -12.23 10.25
CA ALA A 70 -1.56 -10.90 10.18
C ALA A 70 -2.80 -10.88 9.28
N ILE A 71 -2.76 -11.44 8.07
CA ILE A 71 -3.96 -11.50 7.22
C ILE A 71 -5.02 -12.46 7.78
N ALA A 72 -4.61 -13.60 8.34
CA ALA A 72 -5.53 -14.57 8.97
C ALA A 72 -6.29 -13.97 10.14
N SER A 73 -5.68 -13.02 10.87
CA SER A 73 -6.32 -12.30 11.97
C SER A 73 -7.52 -11.46 11.53
N ILE A 74 -7.59 -11.07 10.25
CA ILE A 74 -8.67 -10.28 9.64
C ILE A 74 -9.79 -11.24 9.18
N SER A 75 -10.40 -11.95 10.13
CA SER A 75 -11.36 -13.04 9.87
C SER A 75 -12.56 -13.03 10.83
N GLY A 76 -13.50 -13.94 10.60
CA GLY A 76 -14.57 -14.28 11.54
C GLY A 76 -15.89 -13.53 11.36
N ARG A 77 -15.96 -12.53 10.47
CA ARG A 77 -17.20 -11.83 10.12
C ARG A 77 -17.51 -12.00 8.65
N GLU A 78 -18.58 -12.72 8.35
CA GLU A 78 -19.00 -12.98 6.97
C GLU A 78 -19.30 -11.69 6.21
N LYS A 79 -18.65 -11.54 5.05
CA LYS A 79 -18.86 -10.44 4.08
C LYS A 79 -18.74 -9.04 4.69
N TYR A 80 -17.96 -8.90 5.76
CA TYR A 80 -17.75 -7.62 6.41
C TYR A 80 -16.76 -6.77 5.62
N GLU A 81 -17.27 -5.80 4.85
CA GLU A 81 -16.48 -4.95 3.95
C GLU A 81 -15.20 -4.37 4.56
N PRO A 82 -15.17 -3.88 5.82
CA PRO A 82 -13.94 -3.39 6.43
C PRO A 82 -12.82 -4.43 6.53
N HIS A 83 -13.12 -5.72 6.70
CA HIS A 83 -12.10 -6.77 6.65
C HIS A 83 -11.50 -6.89 5.25
N TYR A 84 -12.31 -6.76 4.20
CA TYR A 84 -11.79 -6.78 2.83
C TYR A 84 -10.85 -5.60 2.56
N GLU A 85 -11.20 -4.40 3.02
CA GLU A 85 -10.34 -3.21 2.86
C GLU A 85 -9.04 -3.33 3.66
N GLN A 86 -9.09 -3.89 4.87
CA GLN A 86 -7.89 -4.18 5.66
C GLN A 86 -6.99 -5.22 4.96
N LEU A 87 -7.58 -6.26 4.36
CA LEU A 87 -6.83 -7.24 3.57
C LEU A 87 -6.16 -6.58 2.36
N LEU A 88 -6.86 -5.71 1.63
CA LEU A 88 -6.27 -4.96 0.52
C LEU A 88 -5.10 -4.07 0.96
N GLN A 89 -5.18 -3.44 2.13
CA GLN A 89 -4.06 -2.71 2.74
C GLN A 89 -2.86 -3.64 2.97
N ARG A 90 -3.07 -4.82 3.59
CA ARG A 90 -1.98 -5.80 3.82
C ARG A 90 -1.35 -6.32 2.53
N ILE A 91 -2.16 -6.62 1.51
CA ILE A 91 -1.63 -7.06 0.21
C ILE A 91 -0.89 -5.92 -0.50
N SER A 92 -1.30 -4.66 -0.29
CA SER A 92 -0.58 -3.48 -0.80
C SER A 92 0.78 -3.31 -0.13
N GLU A 93 0.88 -3.56 1.19
CA GLU A 93 2.16 -3.61 1.91
C GLU A 93 3.08 -4.69 1.32
N LEU A 94 2.58 -5.93 1.17
CA LEU A 94 3.34 -7.02 0.58
C LEU A 94 3.83 -6.69 -0.83
N HIS A 95 2.99 -6.09 -1.67
CA HIS A 95 3.36 -5.68 -3.02
C HIS A 95 4.57 -4.74 -3.03
N VAL A 96 4.59 -3.75 -2.14
CA VAL A 96 5.68 -2.77 -2.05
C VAL A 96 6.92 -3.38 -1.39
N ILE A 97 6.75 -4.09 -0.28
CA ILE A 97 7.86 -4.72 0.45
C ILE A 97 8.56 -5.76 -0.42
N HIS A 98 7.82 -6.63 -1.11
CA HIS A 98 8.38 -7.63 -2.01
C HIS A 98 9.26 -6.97 -3.08
N LYS A 99 8.79 -5.88 -3.69
CA LYS A 99 9.61 -5.14 -4.65
C LYS A 99 10.87 -4.58 -4.02
N LEU A 100 10.78 -3.93 -2.85
CA LEU A 100 11.93 -3.30 -2.21
C LEU A 100 12.99 -4.31 -1.78
N LEU A 101 12.60 -5.51 -1.37
CA LEU A 101 13.52 -6.58 -0.96
C LEU A 101 14.16 -7.31 -2.15
N THR A 102 13.46 -7.37 -3.29
CA THR A 102 13.96 -8.00 -4.51
C THR A 102 14.66 -7.01 -5.44
N TYR A 103 14.63 -5.71 -5.12
CA TYR A 103 15.33 -4.69 -5.89
C TYR A 103 16.85 -4.82 -5.74
N GLU A 104 17.56 -4.68 -6.85
CA GLU A 104 19.02 -4.62 -6.88
C GLU A 104 19.49 -3.22 -6.49
N TRP A 105 19.60 -3.00 -5.17
CA TRP A 105 20.08 -1.73 -4.65
C TRP A 105 21.52 -1.46 -5.10
N PRO A 106 21.88 -0.20 -5.44
CA PRO A 106 23.24 0.18 -5.81
C PRO A 106 24.22 0.20 -4.63
N PHE A 107 23.79 -0.29 -3.46
CA PHE A 107 24.54 -0.38 -2.23
C PHE A 107 24.13 -1.67 -1.49
N GLU A 108 24.95 -2.08 -0.52
CA GLU A 108 24.61 -3.19 0.37
C GLU A 108 23.46 -2.79 1.30
N ALA A 109 22.24 -3.19 0.92
CA ALA A 109 21.02 -2.85 1.65
C ALA A 109 20.80 -3.80 2.84
N VAL A 110 20.58 -3.20 4.01
CA VAL A 110 20.12 -3.91 5.21
C VAL A 110 18.67 -3.55 5.47
N PHE A 111 17.83 -4.57 5.63
CA PHE A 111 16.39 -4.42 5.80
C PHE A 111 15.98 -4.69 7.24
N GLN A 112 15.02 -3.90 7.74
CA GLN A 112 14.37 -4.13 9.02
C GLN A 112 12.88 -3.92 8.87
N TRP A 113 12.10 -4.96 9.15
CA TRP A 113 10.64 -4.94 9.09
C TRP A 113 10.06 -4.46 10.41
N GLU A 114 9.01 -3.62 10.33
CA GLU A 114 8.30 -3.04 11.47
C GLU A 114 9.25 -2.44 12.55
N PRO A 115 10.30 -1.66 12.16
CA PRO A 115 11.34 -1.19 13.06
C PRO A 115 10.77 -0.28 14.16
N THR A 116 11.32 -0.36 15.37
CA THR A 116 10.95 0.52 16.47
C THR A 116 12.10 1.43 16.87
N THR A 117 11.77 2.57 17.48
CA THR A 117 12.74 3.47 18.13
C THR A 117 12.65 3.30 19.64
N GLN A 118 13.62 3.81 20.40
CA GLN A 118 13.52 3.79 21.86
C GLN A 118 12.41 4.73 22.35
N LYS A 119 12.05 5.76 21.58
CA LYS A 119 11.09 6.79 21.95
C LYS A 119 9.64 6.49 21.56
N SER A 120 9.41 5.57 20.62
CA SER A 120 8.08 5.35 20.05
C SER A 120 7.87 3.89 19.62
N LYS A 121 6.66 3.39 19.91
CA LYS A 121 6.16 2.11 19.38
C LYS A 121 5.52 2.24 17.99
N LYS A 122 5.35 3.46 17.47
CA LYS A 122 4.93 3.67 16.09
C LYS A 122 6.11 3.38 15.17
N ASN A 123 5.86 2.56 14.17
CA ASN A 123 6.85 1.98 13.29
C ASN A 123 6.41 2.16 11.83
N PRO A 124 7.31 2.59 10.93
CA PRO A 124 7.07 2.43 9.51
C PRO A 124 7.06 0.93 9.16
N GLU A 125 6.57 0.59 7.97
CA GLU A 125 6.48 -0.80 7.53
C GLU A 125 7.90 -1.40 7.32
N LEU A 126 8.84 -0.63 6.78
CA LEU A 126 10.18 -1.10 6.46
C LEU A 126 11.23 0.01 6.60
N ASN A 127 12.38 -0.32 7.20
CA ASN A 127 13.60 0.48 7.05
C ASN A 127 14.58 -0.21 6.08
N ILE A 128 15.21 0.60 5.23
CA ILE A 128 16.26 0.18 4.30
C ILE A 128 17.49 1.04 4.58
N LYS A 129 18.57 0.42 5.05
CA LYS A 129 19.82 1.11 5.37
C LYS A 129 20.88 0.85 4.31
N GLY A 130 21.57 1.91 3.90
CA GLY A 130 22.73 1.89 3.01
C GLY A 130 23.78 2.89 3.47
N GLY A 131 24.88 2.41 4.06
CA GLY A 131 25.89 3.28 4.66
C GLY A 131 25.33 4.12 5.82
N SER A 132 25.44 5.45 5.73
CA SER A 132 24.89 6.39 6.72
C SER A 132 23.41 6.71 6.53
N LYS A 133 22.85 6.43 5.34
CA LYS A 133 21.47 6.78 5.00
C LYS A 133 20.51 5.67 5.39
N THR A 134 19.33 6.07 5.85
CA THR A 134 18.22 5.16 6.14
C THR A 134 16.97 5.67 5.46
N PHE A 135 16.30 4.82 4.68
CA PHE A 135 14.98 5.10 4.13
C PHE A 135 13.94 4.39 4.98
N GLY A 136 13.00 5.13 5.55
CA GLY A 136 11.82 4.55 6.20
C GLY A 136 10.63 4.61 5.28
N ILE A 137 9.96 3.47 5.11
CA ILE A 137 8.89 3.30 4.15
C ILE A 137 7.59 3.07 4.91
N GLU A 138 6.60 3.93 4.67
CA GLU A 138 5.23 3.75 5.14
C GLU A 138 4.34 3.42 3.94
N VAL A 139 3.56 2.34 4.00
CA VAL A 139 2.66 1.96 2.89
C VAL A 139 1.22 2.21 3.28
N LYS A 140 0.45 2.85 2.38
CA LYS A 140 -0.98 3.13 2.58
C LYS A 140 -1.81 2.83 1.34
N ALA A 141 -3.00 2.29 1.57
CA ALA A 141 -4.05 2.05 0.61
C ALA A 141 -5.38 2.62 1.15
N PRO A 142 -6.12 3.43 0.38
CA PRO A 142 -7.41 3.94 0.81
C PRO A 142 -8.52 2.87 0.81
N SER A 143 -9.49 3.04 1.70
CA SER A 143 -10.77 2.29 1.72
C SER A 143 -11.67 2.62 0.52
N LEU A 144 -11.46 2.02 -0.65
CA LEU A 144 -12.07 2.48 -1.90
C LEU A 144 -13.52 2.08 -2.14
N LEU A 145 -14.10 1.14 -1.40
CA LEU A 145 -15.35 0.51 -1.84
C LEU A 145 -16.52 1.49 -1.94
N SER A 146 -16.72 2.33 -0.93
CA SER A 146 -17.81 3.30 -0.91
C SER A 146 -17.66 4.36 -2.00
N HIS A 147 -16.45 4.87 -2.18
CA HIS A 147 -16.15 5.89 -3.19
C HIS A 147 -16.25 5.36 -4.62
N ILE A 148 -15.85 4.10 -4.86
CA ILE A 148 -16.05 3.45 -6.17
C ILE A 148 -17.56 3.37 -6.49
N LYS A 149 -18.40 2.99 -5.53
CA LYS A 149 -19.86 2.92 -5.71
C LYS A 149 -20.45 4.32 -6.03
N ILE A 150 -19.97 5.36 -5.34
CA ILE A 150 -20.39 6.76 -5.59
C ILE A 150 -19.96 7.21 -6.99
N ARG A 151 -18.69 6.99 -7.39
CA ARG A 151 -18.19 7.35 -8.72
C ARG A 151 -18.92 6.67 -9.87
N GLN A 152 -19.41 5.44 -9.66
CA GLN A 152 -20.20 4.72 -10.66
C GLN A 152 -21.62 5.25 -10.80
N SER A 153 -22.14 5.91 -9.76
CA SER A 153 -23.51 6.39 -9.69
C SER A 153 -23.63 7.86 -10.11
N ASN A 154 -22.60 8.66 -9.83
CA ASN A 154 -22.61 10.11 -10.05
C ASN A 154 -21.95 10.47 -11.39
N PRO A 155 -22.63 11.23 -12.27
CA PRO A 155 -22.09 11.60 -13.58
C PRO A 155 -20.95 12.63 -13.50
N THR A 156 -20.95 13.46 -12.45
CA THR A 156 -19.98 14.55 -12.28
C THR A 156 -18.97 14.22 -11.19
N GLN A 157 -17.69 14.39 -11.49
CA GLN A 157 -16.59 14.10 -10.57
C GLN A 157 -15.63 15.29 -10.51
N LEU A 158 -15.30 15.70 -9.29
CA LEU A 158 -14.34 16.77 -9.04
C LEU A 158 -12.98 16.16 -8.71
N SER A 159 -11.92 16.61 -9.38
CA SER A 159 -10.56 16.13 -9.18
C SER A 159 -9.83 16.81 -8.02
N ALA A 160 -10.24 18.02 -7.64
CA ALA A 160 -9.63 18.82 -6.58
C ALA A 160 -10.65 19.73 -5.90
N ARG A 161 -10.25 20.35 -4.78
CA ARG A 161 -11.03 21.44 -4.15
C ARG A 161 -10.71 22.74 -4.87
N ASN A 162 -11.28 22.94 -6.04
CA ASN A 162 -10.95 24.06 -6.93
C ASN A 162 -12.17 24.88 -7.37
N PHE A 163 -13.36 24.51 -6.90
CA PHE A 163 -14.61 25.21 -7.15
C PHE A 163 -15.24 25.66 -5.82
N THR A 164 -15.87 26.82 -5.86
CA THR A 164 -16.82 27.31 -4.84
C THR A 164 -18.14 26.55 -4.95
N ASN A 165 -18.99 26.61 -3.91
CA ASN A 165 -20.30 25.95 -3.95
C ASN A 165 -21.15 26.46 -5.14
N ASP A 166 -21.14 27.77 -5.39
CA ASP A 166 -21.88 28.38 -6.49
C ASP A 166 -21.37 27.91 -7.87
N GLU A 167 -20.06 27.72 -8.03
CA GLU A 167 -19.47 27.16 -9.26
C GLU A 167 -19.81 25.67 -9.41
N ILE A 168 -19.86 24.92 -8.31
CA ILE A 168 -20.26 23.51 -8.31
C ILE A 168 -21.70 23.36 -8.79
N GLU A 169 -22.63 24.22 -8.35
CA GLU A 169 -24.04 24.18 -8.78
C GLU A 169 -24.21 24.45 -10.29
N GLN A 170 -23.26 25.11 -10.92
CA GLN A 170 -23.28 25.40 -12.36
C GLN A 170 -22.67 24.29 -13.22
N LEU A 171 -22.06 23.27 -12.62
CA LEU A 171 -21.51 22.14 -13.37
C LEU A 171 -22.63 21.27 -13.97
N PRO A 172 -22.37 20.62 -15.12
CA PRO A 172 -23.34 19.72 -15.73
C PRO A 172 -23.75 18.59 -14.79
N ASP A 173 -25.02 18.18 -14.86
CA ASP A 173 -25.56 16.97 -14.21
C ASP A 173 -25.37 16.91 -12.67
N THR A 174 -25.13 18.04 -12.02
CA THR A 174 -24.92 18.12 -10.57
C THR A 174 -26.17 17.74 -9.78
N GLU A 175 -27.35 17.97 -10.35
CA GLU A 175 -28.64 17.55 -9.81
C GLU A 175 -28.79 16.02 -9.72
N LYS A 176 -27.98 15.27 -10.50
CA LYS A 176 -27.95 13.80 -10.50
C LYS A 176 -26.90 13.24 -9.54
N GLY A 177 -26.08 14.09 -8.94
CA GLY A 177 -25.08 13.71 -7.93
C GLY A 177 -23.65 14.07 -8.34
N ILE A 178 -22.83 14.34 -7.33
CA ILE A 178 -21.43 14.77 -7.49
C ILE A 178 -20.52 13.86 -6.68
N THR A 179 -19.44 13.40 -7.30
CA THR A 179 -18.33 12.78 -6.56
C THR A 179 -17.30 13.86 -6.21
N TYR A 180 -17.16 14.13 -4.92
CA TYR A 180 -16.13 15.04 -4.41
C TYR A 180 -14.73 14.39 -4.43
N PRO A 181 -13.66 15.20 -4.40
CA PRO A 181 -12.29 14.67 -4.39
C PRO A 181 -12.05 13.80 -3.17
N ARG A 182 -11.34 12.69 -3.36
CA ARG A 182 -10.98 11.76 -2.28
C ARG A 182 -9.63 12.12 -1.66
N ASP A 183 -9.50 13.36 -1.21
CA ASP A 183 -8.24 13.94 -0.77
C ASP A 183 -7.97 13.78 0.74
N ASN A 184 -9.01 13.71 1.57
CA ASN A 184 -8.87 13.54 3.02
C ASN A 184 -8.03 12.31 3.44
N PRO A 185 -8.19 11.12 2.82
CA PRO A 185 -7.34 9.98 3.15
C PRO A 185 -5.84 10.29 2.97
N LEU A 186 -5.47 11.07 1.96
CA LEU A 186 -4.08 11.41 1.71
C LEU A 186 -3.52 12.35 2.79
N LYS A 187 -4.33 13.29 3.27
CA LYS A 187 -4.00 14.11 4.44
C LYS A 187 -3.76 13.22 5.67
N ASP A 188 -4.67 12.29 5.95
CA ASP A 188 -4.56 11.41 7.11
C ASP A 188 -3.33 10.47 7.01
N PHE A 189 -3.00 10.01 5.81
CA PHE A 189 -1.79 9.25 5.54
C PHE A 189 -0.52 10.06 5.80
N LEU A 190 -0.47 11.32 5.36
CA LEU A 190 0.65 12.21 5.63
C LEU A 190 0.80 12.51 7.12
N ILE A 191 -0.30 12.76 7.85
CA ILE A 191 -0.28 12.94 9.32
C ILE A 191 0.26 11.68 10.01
N SER A 192 -0.18 10.50 9.56
CA SER A 192 0.28 9.22 10.10
C SER A 192 1.78 9.01 9.86
N ALA A 193 2.22 9.19 8.61
CA ALA A 193 3.62 9.05 8.19
C ALA A 193 4.52 10.05 8.93
N GLU A 194 4.13 11.32 8.99
CA GLU A 194 4.80 12.37 9.75
C GLU A 194 5.04 11.96 11.20
N SER A 195 4.01 11.45 11.88
CA SER A 195 4.13 10.99 13.25
C SER A 195 4.99 9.73 13.40
N LYS A 196 5.00 8.83 12.42
CA LYS A 196 5.81 7.61 12.43
C LYS A 196 7.29 7.91 12.19
N PHE A 197 7.60 8.81 11.24
CA PHE A 197 8.96 9.14 10.83
C PHE A 197 9.69 10.08 11.79
N ARG A 198 8.99 11.00 12.45
CA ARG A 198 9.59 11.96 13.39
C ARG A 198 10.62 11.37 14.37
N PRO A 199 10.32 10.33 15.17
CA PRO A 199 11.31 9.78 16.11
C PRO A 199 12.56 9.21 15.42
N PHE A 200 12.43 8.66 14.21
CA PHE A 200 13.58 8.15 13.46
C PHE A 200 14.47 9.28 12.94
N LYS A 201 13.87 10.36 12.46
CA LYS A 201 14.62 11.54 12.00
C LYS A 201 15.29 12.30 13.15
N GLU A 202 14.70 12.28 14.35
CA GLU A 202 15.33 12.78 15.57
C GLU A 202 16.55 11.96 16.01
N GLU A 203 16.50 10.63 15.86
CA GLU A 203 17.61 9.73 16.20
C GLU A 203 18.70 9.69 15.11
N ASN A 204 18.30 9.85 13.84
CA ASN A 204 19.20 9.87 12.68
C ASN A 204 18.80 11.00 11.69
N PRO A 205 19.55 12.12 11.64
CA PRO A 205 19.30 13.19 10.67
C PRO A 205 19.39 12.76 9.20
N GLU A 206 20.10 11.68 8.89
CA GLU A 206 20.21 11.09 7.54
C GLU A 206 19.05 10.12 7.20
N PHE A 207 17.99 10.14 8.01
CA PHE A 207 16.77 9.39 7.75
C PHE A 207 15.88 10.11 6.73
N SER A 208 15.46 9.40 5.69
CA SER A 208 14.48 9.86 4.71
C SER A 208 13.18 9.07 4.83
N GLY A 209 12.09 9.73 5.19
CA GLY A 209 10.75 9.15 5.29
C GLY A 209 10.03 9.20 3.96
N VAL A 210 9.65 8.05 3.41
CA VAL A 210 8.92 7.93 2.14
C VAL A 210 7.56 7.30 2.39
N LEU A 211 6.50 8.05 2.07
CA LEU A 211 5.14 7.53 2.06
C LEU A 211 4.85 6.91 0.69
N VAL A 212 4.54 5.63 0.64
CA VAL A 212 4.11 4.93 -0.56
C VAL A 212 2.59 4.75 -0.49
N VAL A 213 1.87 5.32 -1.46
CA VAL A 213 0.42 5.22 -1.54
C VAL A 213 0.03 4.35 -2.73
N VAL A 214 -0.56 3.19 -2.45
CA VAL A 214 -1.11 2.29 -3.45
C VAL A 214 -2.56 2.70 -3.71
N TRP A 215 -2.81 3.31 -4.86
CA TRP A 215 -4.10 3.85 -5.28
C TRP A 215 -4.70 3.03 -6.42
N ASP A 216 -5.96 3.31 -6.76
CA ASP A 216 -6.61 2.72 -7.92
C ASP A 216 -6.30 3.47 -9.23
N ASP A 217 -7.10 3.17 -10.24
CA ASP A 217 -6.99 3.72 -11.58
C ASP A 217 -7.05 5.25 -11.65
N PHE A 218 -7.72 5.88 -10.69
CA PHE A 218 -7.96 7.31 -10.61
C PHE A 218 -6.78 8.01 -9.95
N ILE A 219 -5.55 7.72 -10.41
CA ILE A 219 -4.30 8.22 -9.82
C ILE A 219 -4.19 9.75 -9.84
N TYR A 220 -4.97 10.42 -10.69
CA TYR A 220 -5.05 11.88 -10.69
C TYR A 220 -5.63 12.45 -9.38
N GLU A 221 -6.43 11.68 -8.62
CA GLU A 221 -7.01 12.10 -7.34
C GLU A 221 -5.90 12.39 -6.31
N PRO A 222 -4.99 11.43 -5.98
CA PRO A 222 -3.91 11.71 -5.04
C PRO A 222 -2.89 12.71 -5.60
N ILE A 223 -2.65 12.75 -6.92
CA ILE A 223 -1.78 13.77 -7.53
C ILE A 223 -2.34 15.17 -7.27
N SER A 224 -3.64 15.36 -7.53
CA SER A 224 -4.31 16.65 -7.34
C SER A 224 -4.37 17.02 -5.85
N ALA A 225 -4.63 16.05 -4.98
CA ALA A 225 -4.63 16.27 -3.53
C ALA A 225 -3.26 16.74 -2.99
N LEU A 226 -2.14 16.34 -3.61
CA LEU A 226 -0.80 16.82 -3.22
C LEU A 226 -0.46 18.16 -3.87
N LEU A 227 -0.72 18.31 -5.16
CA LEU A 227 -0.05 19.32 -6.00
C LEU A 227 -0.96 20.37 -6.62
N HIS A 228 -2.29 20.23 -6.53
CA HIS A 228 -3.19 21.18 -7.17
C HIS A 228 -2.95 22.61 -6.65
N GLU A 229 -2.72 23.58 -7.52
CA GLU A 229 -2.27 24.92 -7.15
C GLU A 229 -3.19 25.65 -6.15
N LYS A 230 -4.50 25.38 -6.20
CA LYS A 230 -5.51 26.02 -5.34
C LYS A 230 -5.79 25.31 -4.01
N SER A 231 -5.32 24.07 -3.83
CA SER A 231 -5.73 23.26 -2.66
C SER A 231 -4.74 22.18 -2.22
N GLY A 232 -3.70 21.88 -2.99
CA GLY A 232 -2.81 20.75 -2.77
C GLY A 232 -2.04 20.83 -1.45
N LEU A 233 -1.89 19.70 -0.77
CA LEU A 233 -1.26 19.58 0.55
C LEU A 233 0.20 20.06 0.59
N PHE A 234 0.91 20.01 -0.54
CA PHE A 234 2.29 20.50 -0.67
C PHE A 234 2.38 21.94 -1.20
N THR A 235 1.26 22.64 -1.30
CA THR A 235 1.18 24.01 -1.78
C THR A 235 0.89 24.99 -0.65
N GLN A 236 1.11 26.28 -0.89
CA GLN A 236 0.72 27.33 0.07
C GLN A 236 -0.79 27.42 0.30
N ASN A 237 -1.58 26.88 -0.64
CA ASN A 237 -3.04 26.88 -0.60
C ASN A 237 -3.59 25.54 -0.06
N SER A 238 -2.79 24.78 0.69
CA SER A 238 -3.21 23.50 1.27
C SER A 238 -4.61 23.55 1.90
N PHE A 239 -5.43 22.55 1.57
CA PHE A 239 -6.76 22.39 2.17
C PHE A 239 -6.73 21.92 3.63
N ASP A 240 -5.55 21.58 4.15
CA ASP A 240 -5.39 21.22 5.56
C ASP A 240 -5.58 22.46 6.46
N PRO A 241 -6.62 22.50 7.31
CA PRO A 241 -6.91 23.66 8.15
C PRO A 241 -5.77 24.01 9.11
N ASP A 242 -5.00 23.01 9.55
CA ASP A 242 -3.88 23.18 10.47
C ASP A 242 -2.58 23.59 9.75
N LYS A 243 -2.60 23.62 8.40
CA LYS A 243 -1.45 23.90 7.53
C LYS A 243 -0.22 23.07 7.91
N ASN A 244 -0.40 21.78 8.19
CA ASN A 244 0.72 20.90 8.52
C ASN A 244 1.73 20.90 7.36
N THR A 245 3.02 20.99 7.69
CA THR A 245 4.10 21.09 6.70
C THR A 245 4.87 19.79 6.48
N PHE A 246 4.40 18.67 7.07
CA PHE A 246 4.96 17.31 6.97
C PHE A 246 6.50 17.21 6.85
N PRO A 247 7.31 17.88 7.70
CA PRO A 247 8.76 17.95 7.54
C PRO A 247 9.50 16.60 7.67
N ASN A 248 8.84 15.58 8.22
CA ASN A 248 9.43 14.24 8.37
C ASN A 248 9.09 13.31 7.20
N VAL A 249 8.27 13.74 6.24
CA VAL A 249 8.00 13.04 4.97
C VAL A 249 8.81 13.71 3.86
N ASP A 250 9.82 13.03 3.31
CA ASP A 250 10.71 13.59 2.28
C ASP A 250 10.17 13.33 0.86
N GLY A 251 9.30 12.34 0.70
CA GLY A 251 8.67 12.08 -0.58
C GLY A 251 7.45 11.18 -0.50
N VAL A 252 6.62 11.27 -1.53
CA VAL A 252 5.46 10.42 -1.73
C VAL A 252 5.60 9.67 -3.05
N VAL A 253 5.48 8.34 -3.00
CA VAL A 253 5.41 7.49 -4.19
C VAL A 253 3.96 7.07 -4.39
N LEU A 254 3.38 7.38 -5.54
CA LEU A 254 2.02 6.97 -5.91
C LEU A 254 2.09 5.77 -6.88
N ILE A 255 1.40 4.69 -6.50
CA ILE A 255 1.36 3.44 -7.25
C ILE A 255 -0.07 3.15 -7.68
N ARG A 256 -0.35 3.20 -8.99
CA ARG A 256 -1.65 2.82 -9.61
C ARG A 256 -1.76 1.30 -9.69
N HIS A 257 -2.06 0.62 -8.58
CA HIS A 257 -2.12 -0.86 -8.54
C HIS A 257 -3.25 -1.47 -7.70
N LEU A 258 -3.92 -0.69 -6.86
CA LEU A 258 -4.99 -1.20 -5.97
C LEU A 258 -6.13 -1.85 -6.75
N HIS A 259 -6.45 -1.31 -7.94
CA HIS A 259 -7.45 -1.89 -8.83
C HIS A 259 -7.04 -3.29 -9.35
N GLN A 260 -5.75 -3.57 -9.55
CA GLN A 260 -5.26 -4.90 -9.93
C GLN A 260 -5.43 -5.90 -8.78
N LEU A 261 -5.16 -5.47 -7.54
CA LEU A 261 -5.38 -6.30 -6.35
C LEU A 261 -6.86 -6.65 -6.18
N MET A 262 -7.75 -5.66 -6.36
CA MET A 262 -9.20 -5.89 -6.31
C MET A 262 -9.68 -6.82 -7.43
N ARG A 263 -9.08 -6.72 -8.63
CA ARG A 263 -9.39 -7.62 -9.75
C ARG A 263 -8.91 -9.04 -9.47
N ALA A 264 -7.69 -9.19 -8.94
CA ALA A 264 -7.13 -10.48 -8.54
C ALA A 264 -7.98 -11.19 -7.47
N ALA A 265 -8.36 -10.46 -6.42
CA ALA A 265 -9.20 -10.99 -5.34
C ALA A 265 -10.65 -11.27 -5.78
N GLY A 266 -11.08 -10.71 -6.91
CA GLY A 266 -12.42 -10.91 -7.48
C GLY A 266 -12.45 -11.77 -8.74
N ASP A 267 -11.37 -12.51 -9.05
CA ASP A 267 -11.21 -13.34 -10.26
C ASP A 267 -11.52 -12.61 -11.57
N LYS A 268 -11.14 -11.33 -11.64
CA LYS A 268 -11.28 -10.52 -12.86
C LYS A 268 -9.95 -10.50 -13.63
N PRO A 269 -9.99 -10.49 -14.97
CA PRO A 269 -8.79 -10.37 -15.80
C PRO A 269 -7.98 -9.12 -15.44
N PHE A 270 -6.65 -9.18 -15.47
CA PHE A 270 -5.83 -7.98 -15.29
C PHE A 270 -5.95 -7.01 -16.48
N VAL A 271 -5.55 -5.76 -16.25
CA VAL A 271 -5.46 -4.73 -17.29
C VAL A 271 -4.04 -4.15 -17.34
N ASP A 272 -3.76 -3.28 -18.30
CA ASP A 272 -2.52 -2.49 -18.34
C ASP A 272 -1.24 -3.34 -18.31
N SER A 273 -1.26 -4.48 -19.01
CA SER A 273 -0.13 -5.43 -19.12
C SER A 273 0.34 -6.07 -17.81
N CYS A 274 -0.41 -5.90 -16.71
CA CYS A 274 -0.14 -6.57 -15.43
C CYS A 274 -0.20 -8.10 -15.62
N ARG A 275 0.89 -8.79 -15.29
CA ARG A 275 1.07 -10.22 -15.58
C ARG A 275 0.58 -11.12 -14.46
N HIS A 276 0.68 -10.64 -13.22
CA HIS A 276 0.24 -11.34 -12.04
C HIS A 276 -0.17 -10.33 -10.95
N PRO A 277 -0.94 -10.73 -9.94
CA PRO A 277 -1.50 -9.83 -8.93
C PRO A 277 -0.53 -8.87 -8.25
N LEU A 278 0.69 -9.32 -7.94
CA LEU A 278 1.73 -8.50 -7.29
C LEU A 278 2.79 -7.97 -8.27
N ASP A 279 2.50 -7.94 -9.58
CA ASP A 279 3.41 -7.42 -10.59
C ASP A 279 3.67 -5.93 -10.37
N TYR A 280 4.89 -5.60 -9.92
CA TYR A 280 5.30 -4.20 -9.71
C TYR A 280 5.53 -3.45 -11.02
N GLY A 281 5.44 -4.11 -12.18
CA GLY A 281 5.71 -3.52 -13.48
C GLY A 281 7.21 -3.40 -13.76
N ARG A 282 7.52 -2.81 -14.91
CA ARG A 282 8.87 -2.74 -15.49
C ARG A 282 9.21 -1.30 -15.86
N ASP A 283 10.50 -0.99 -15.83
CA ASP A 283 10.98 0.35 -16.17
C ASP A 283 10.63 0.69 -17.62
N GLY A 284 10.11 1.91 -17.83
CA GLY A 284 9.63 2.37 -19.12
C GLY A 284 8.29 1.79 -19.57
N GLU A 285 7.65 0.96 -18.75
CA GLU A 285 6.33 0.39 -19.06
C GLU A 285 5.21 1.07 -18.25
N TYR A 286 4.02 1.11 -18.87
CA TYR A 286 2.80 1.60 -18.22
C TYR A 286 2.26 0.55 -17.22
N PRO A 287 1.67 0.97 -16.07
CA PRO A 287 1.55 2.35 -15.61
C PRO A 287 2.81 2.90 -14.93
N PRO A 288 3.20 4.16 -15.24
CA PRO A 288 4.30 4.82 -14.54
C PRO A 288 3.92 5.04 -13.07
N LYS A 289 4.93 4.98 -12.20
CA LYS A 289 4.81 5.36 -10.79
C LYS A 289 5.23 6.81 -10.67
N ALA A 290 4.45 7.59 -9.91
CA ALA A 290 4.73 9.00 -9.74
C ALA A 290 5.47 9.22 -8.42
N PHE A 291 6.52 10.03 -8.46
CA PHE A 291 7.24 10.46 -7.27
C PHE A 291 7.05 11.96 -7.08
N MET A 292 6.62 12.34 -5.87
CA MET A 292 6.44 13.72 -5.47
C MET A 292 7.41 14.00 -4.33
N ALA A 293 8.46 14.76 -4.62
CA ALA A 293 9.37 15.24 -3.59
C ALA A 293 8.67 16.27 -2.70
N HIS A 294 8.77 16.12 -1.38
CA HIS A 294 8.28 17.10 -0.43
C HIS A 294 9.47 17.86 0.16
N ARG A 295 9.68 19.08 -0.35
CA ARG A 295 10.92 19.88 -0.21
C ARG A 295 12.12 19.26 -0.96
N GLY A 296 13.06 20.13 -1.34
CA GLY A 296 14.12 19.83 -2.31
C GLY A 296 14.98 18.62 -1.94
N LEU A 297 14.68 17.48 -2.53
CA LEU A 297 15.69 16.55 -2.99
C LEU A 297 16.38 17.21 -4.19
N VAL A 298 17.31 18.13 -3.89
CA VAL A 298 18.33 18.62 -4.83
C VAL A 298 19.67 18.10 -4.36
#